data_AF-A0A9E1RWJ0-F1
#
_entry.id   AF-A0A9E1RWJ0-F1
#
_cell.length_a   1.000
_cell.length_b   1.000
_cell.length_c   1.000
_cell.angle_alpha   90.00
_cell.angle_beta   90.00
_cell.angle_gamma   90.00
#
_symmetry.space_group_name_H-M   'P 1'
#
loop_
_entity.id
_entity.type
_entity.pdbx_description
1 polymer ?
#
loop_
_entity_poly.entity_id
_entity_poly.type
_entity_poly.pdbx_seq_one_letter_code
_entity_poly.pdbx_strand_id
1 'polypeptide(L)'
;TPELSHREAAAAFDCIKDDLIAAYGKSGVSLSGKYRGWMRYSTAPYLSDAHGLRYVNNYTNETGRDYGNYEEAGDMAPGTIAVKESFVLSQDGRVGVGPLFIMEKHAPGSFPERRDWSYAMILPNGALQDQAAIQQFCNDCHIIAGDEDDNMMFLPDEYRVGVH
;
A
#
# COMPACT_ATOMS: atom_id res chain seq x y z
N THR A 1 2.56 -7.44 -17.22
CA THR A 1 1.23 -7.64 -16.65
C THR A 1 0.21 -7.08 -17.62
N PRO A 2 -0.85 -7.82 -18.01
CA PRO A 2 -1.95 -7.26 -18.80
C PRO A 2 -2.67 -6.15 -18.02
N GLU A 3 -3.15 -5.14 -18.73
CA GLU A 3 -4.05 -4.11 -18.18
C GLU A 3 -5.49 -4.63 -18.16
N LEU A 4 -6.17 -4.46 -17.04
CA LEU A 4 -7.53 -4.93 -16.77
C LEU A 4 -8.47 -3.73 -16.61
N SER A 5 -9.71 -3.88 -17.05
CA SER A 5 -10.76 -2.94 -16.62
C SER A 5 -10.99 -3.00 -15.11
N HIS A 6 -11.61 -1.97 -14.54
CA HIS A 6 -11.93 -1.93 -13.10
C HIS A 6 -12.70 -3.17 -12.63
N ARG A 7 -13.64 -3.65 -13.46
CA ARG A 7 -14.46 -4.83 -13.15
C ARG A 7 -13.63 -6.11 -13.15
N GLU A 8 -12.75 -6.27 -14.13
CA GLU A 8 -11.87 -7.43 -14.24
C GLU A 8 -10.83 -7.44 -13.10
N ALA A 9 -10.26 -6.29 -12.76
CA ALA A 9 -9.33 -6.16 -11.64
C ALA A 9 -10.02 -6.49 -10.31
N ALA A 10 -11.24 -6.02 -10.10
CA ALA A 10 -12.05 -6.36 -8.93
C ALA A 10 -12.35 -7.86 -8.87
N ALA A 11 -12.75 -8.48 -9.98
CA ALA A 11 -13.01 -9.93 -10.05
C ALA A 11 -11.74 -10.76 -9.79
N ALA A 12 -10.59 -10.35 -10.33
CA ALA A 12 -9.31 -11.00 -10.08
C ALA A 12 -8.91 -10.90 -8.59
N PHE A 13 -9.11 -9.72 -7.98
CA PHE A 13 -8.87 -9.53 -6.55
C PHE A 13 -9.81 -10.39 -5.70
N ASP A 14 -11.10 -10.42 -6.01
CA ASP A 14 -12.08 -11.24 -5.29
C ASP A 14 -11.74 -12.73 -5.32
N CYS A 15 -11.12 -13.21 -6.39
CA CYS A 15 -10.65 -14.59 -6.53
C CYS A 15 -9.47 -14.93 -5.59
N ILE A 16 -8.54 -13.99 -5.39
CA ILE A 16 -7.27 -14.23 -4.66
C ILE A 16 -7.27 -13.68 -3.23
N LYS A 17 -8.27 -12.89 -2.84
CA LYS A 17 -8.21 -12.12 -1.59
C LYS A 17 -7.97 -12.98 -0.35
N ASP A 18 -8.51 -14.18 -0.26
CA ASP A 18 -8.30 -15.01 0.94
C ASP A 18 -6.86 -15.57 0.99
N ASP A 19 -6.29 -15.90 -0.16
CA ASP A 19 -4.91 -16.36 -0.29
C ASP A 19 -3.90 -15.25 0.08
N LEU A 20 -4.20 -13.99 -0.24
CA LEU A 20 -3.38 -12.84 0.16
C LEU A 20 -3.27 -12.77 1.69
N ILE A 21 -4.39 -12.86 2.41
CA ILE A 21 -4.38 -12.80 3.88
C ILE A 21 -3.70 -14.02 4.48
N ALA A 22 -3.98 -15.21 3.95
CA ALA A 22 -3.33 -16.43 4.41
C ALA A 22 -1.81 -16.37 4.22
N ALA A 23 -1.33 -15.78 3.11
CA ALA A 23 0.10 -15.57 2.87
C ALA A 23 0.71 -14.56 3.86
N TYR A 24 0.10 -13.39 4.02
CA TYR A 24 0.63 -12.35 4.90
C TYR A 24 0.62 -12.77 6.38
N GLY A 25 -0.39 -13.53 6.80
CA GLY A 25 -0.51 -14.04 8.17
C GLY A 25 0.67 -14.93 8.61
N LYS A 26 1.40 -15.54 7.66
CA LYS A 26 2.61 -16.34 7.95
C LYS A 26 3.77 -15.50 8.50
N SER A 27 3.74 -14.17 8.33
CA SER A 27 4.77 -13.26 8.85
C SER A 27 4.75 -13.11 10.37
N GLY A 28 3.61 -13.40 11.01
CA GLY A 28 3.38 -13.08 12.43
C GLY A 28 3.24 -11.59 12.74
N VAL A 29 3.28 -10.70 11.72
CA VAL A 29 3.01 -9.27 11.91
C VAL A 29 1.55 -9.08 12.28
N SER A 30 1.30 -8.43 13.41
CA SER A 30 -0.04 -8.30 14.00
C SER A 30 -1.04 -7.55 13.11
N LEU A 31 -0.54 -6.73 12.18
CA LEU A 31 -1.31 -5.97 11.19
C LEU A 31 -1.87 -6.86 10.07
N SER A 32 -1.23 -7.98 9.75
CA SER A 32 -1.62 -8.84 8.62
C SER A 32 -3.08 -9.28 8.76
N GLY A 33 -3.90 -8.95 7.75
CA GLY A 33 -5.35 -9.22 7.75
C GLY A 33 -6.21 -8.19 8.49
N LYS A 34 -5.69 -7.51 9.51
CA LYS A 34 -6.46 -6.48 10.24
C LYS A 34 -6.73 -5.24 9.40
N TYR A 35 -5.80 -4.88 8.51
CA TYR A 35 -5.94 -3.71 7.64
C TYR A 35 -7.16 -3.79 6.71
N ARG A 36 -7.69 -4.98 6.43
CA ARG A 36 -8.92 -5.12 5.63
C ARG A 36 -10.18 -4.64 6.33
N GLY A 37 -10.13 -4.43 7.65
CA GLY A 37 -11.19 -3.75 8.38
C GLY A 37 -11.09 -2.22 8.31
N TRP A 38 -10.06 -1.67 7.66
CA TRP A 38 -9.87 -0.24 7.53
C TRP A 38 -10.49 0.31 6.25
N MET A 39 -10.51 1.64 6.11
CA MET A 39 -11.01 2.30 4.92
C MET A 39 -10.11 1.97 3.72
N ARG A 40 -10.72 1.48 2.64
CA ARG A 40 -10.07 1.28 1.35
C ARG A 40 -10.32 2.52 0.49
N TYR A 41 -9.24 3.18 0.09
CA TYR A 41 -9.31 4.42 -0.71
C TYR A 41 -9.31 4.17 -2.21
N SER A 42 -9.05 2.94 -2.65
CA SER A 42 -9.20 2.51 -4.04
C SER A 42 -10.60 1.93 -4.29
N THR A 43 -11.25 2.36 -5.37
CA THR A 43 -12.55 1.82 -5.82
C THR A 43 -12.38 0.47 -6.51
N ALA A 44 -11.25 0.24 -7.17
CA ALA A 44 -10.80 -1.03 -7.73
C ALA A 44 -9.26 -1.15 -7.61
N PRO A 45 -8.69 -2.36 -7.67
CA PRO A 45 -7.25 -2.51 -7.75
C PRO A 45 -6.71 -1.90 -9.05
N TYR A 46 -5.63 -1.14 -8.97
CA TYR A 46 -5.02 -0.46 -10.11
C TYR A 46 -3.62 -0.96 -10.39
N LEU A 47 -3.22 -0.97 -11.66
CA LEU A 47 -1.86 -1.37 -12.05
C LEU A 47 -0.88 -0.28 -11.63
N SER A 48 0.15 -0.66 -10.88
CA SER A 48 1.15 0.27 -10.37
C SER A 48 2.56 -0.09 -10.83
N ASP A 49 3.13 0.77 -11.66
CA ASP A 49 4.52 0.70 -12.12
C ASP A 49 5.49 0.80 -10.94
N ALA A 50 5.21 1.70 -10.00
CA ALA A 50 5.98 1.89 -8.77
C ALA A 50 6.08 0.63 -7.89
N HIS A 51 5.14 -0.30 -8.04
CA HIS A 51 5.13 -1.58 -7.31
C HIS A 51 5.42 -2.76 -8.22
N GLY A 52 6.14 -2.54 -9.33
CA GLY A 52 6.62 -3.58 -10.23
C GLY A 52 5.53 -4.23 -11.07
N LEU A 53 4.62 -3.41 -11.62
CA LEU A 53 3.50 -3.85 -12.46
C LEU A 53 2.55 -4.83 -11.74
N ARG A 54 2.27 -4.52 -10.47
CA ARG A 54 1.30 -5.24 -9.65
C ARG A 54 0.01 -4.45 -9.54
N TYR A 55 -1.10 -5.16 -9.38
CA TYR A 55 -2.36 -4.53 -9.03
C TYR A 55 -2.39 -4.23 -7.54
N VAL A 56 -2.82 -3.04 -7.15
CA VAL A 56 -2.72 -2.54 -5.78
C VAL A 56 -4.06 -2.00 -5.29
N ASN A 57 -4.39 -2.29 -4.03
CA ASN A 57 -5.41 -1.58 -3.25
C ASN A 57 -4.76 -0.79 -2.11
N ASN A 58 -5.29 0.40 -1.81
CA ASN A 58 -4.76 1.27 -0.77
C ASN A 58 -5.72 1.31 0.42
N TYR A 59 -5.17 1.10 1.62
CA TYR A 59 -5.91 1.15 2.88
C TYR A 59 -5.16 2.04 3.86
N THR A 60 -5.87 2.80 4.70
CA THR A 60 -5.25 3.49 5.85
C THR A 60 -6.11 3.29 7.09
N ASN A 61 -5.46 3.24 8.26
CA ASN A 61 -6.18 3.20 9.54
C ASN A 61 -6.93 4.51 9.81
N GLU A 62 -7.81 4.51 10.82
CA GLU A 62 -8.59 5.70 11.20
C GLU A 62 -7.73 6.95 11.48
N THR A 63 -6.55 6.78 12.08
CA THR A 63 -5.60 7.88 12.29
C THR A 63 -5.15 8.52 10.98
N GLY A 64 -5.02 7.72 9.92
CA GLY A 64 -4.62 8.15 8.59
C GLY A 64 -5.79 8.50 7.69
N ARG A 65 -6.99 8.81 8.22
CA ARG A 65 -8.18 9.05 7.38
C ARG A 65 -8.03 10.22 6.42
N ASP A 66 -7.18 11.19 6.78
CA ASP A 66 -6.92 12.40 5.98
C ASP A 66 -6.23 12.07 4.65
N TYR A 67 -5.72 10.83 4.48
CA TYR A 67 -5.30 10.29 3.18
C TYR A 67 -6.37 10.45 2.09
N GLY A 68 -7.66 10.46 2.46
CA GLY A 68 -8.78 10.69 1.54
C GLY A 68 -8.89 12.10 0.99
N ASN A 69 -8.15 13.06 1.55
CA ASN A 69 -8.05 14.41 1.03
C ASN A 69 -6.95 14.50 -0.05
N TYR A 70 -6.20 13.42 -0.26
CA TYR A 70 -5.17 13.31 -1.29
C TYR A 70 -4.11 14.40 -1.17
N GLU A 71 -3.79 15.13 -2.23
CA GLU A 71 -2.83 16.24 -2.22
C GLU A 71 -3.23 17.38 -1.25
N GLU A 72 -4.48 17.39 -0.74
CA GLU A 72 -4.94 18.31 0.30
C GLU A 72 -4.84 17.73 1.73
N ALA A 73 -4.27 16.52 1.90
CA ALA A 73 -4.14 15.86 3.19
C ALA A 73 -3.18 16.59 4.16
N GLY A 74 -2.18 17.29 3.61
CA GLY A 74 -1.07 17.83 4.40
C GLY A 74 -0.27 16.72 5.11
N ASP A 75 0.35 17.08 6.24
CA ASP A 75 1.15 16.12 7.02
C ASP A 75 0.26 15.07 7.70
N MET A 76 0.57 13.80 7.47
CA MET A 76 -0.16 12.70 8.11
C MET A 76 0.13 12.67 9.61
N ALA A 77 -0.90 12.41 10.41
CA ALA A 77 -0.75 12.33 11.86
C ALA A 77 0.16 11.14 12.27
N PRO A 78 1.04 11.30 13.30
CA PRO A 78 1.75 10.17 13.89
C PRO A 78 0.81 9.03 14.30
N GLY A 79 1.21 7.80 14.00
CA GLY A 79 0.37 6.60 14.13
C GLY A 79 -0.47 6.29 12.89
N THR A 80 -0.39 7.12 11.83
CA THR A 80 -0.91 6.76 10.51
C THR A 80 -0.20 5.52 10.00
N ILE A 81 -0.98 4.55 9.55
CA ILE A 81 -0.48 3.36 8.85
C ILE A 81 -1.18 3.28 7.51
N ALA A 82 -0.42 3.36 6.43
CA ALA A 82 -0.90 3.14 5.08
C ALA A 82 -0.39 1.79 4.56
N VAL A 83 -1.29 1.03 3.95
CA VAL A 83 -1.06 -0.33 3.45
C VAL A 83 -1.43 -0.39 1.98
N LYS A 84 -0.53 -0.95 1.18
CA LYS A 84 -0.77 -1.29 -0.23
C LYS A 84 -0.76 -2.81 -0.36
N GLU A 85 -1.96 -3.38 -0.48
CA GLU A 85 -2.15 -4.80 -0.74
C GLU A 85 -2.02 -5.07 -2.24
N SER A 86 -1.20 -6.04 -2.63
CA SER A 86 -0.94 -6.27 -4.04
C SER A 86 -1.11 -7.71 -4.51
N PHE A 87 -1.47 -7.86 -5.77
CA PHE A 87 -1.47 -9.14 -6.47
C PHE A 87 -0.82 -9.01 -7.85
N VAL A 88 -0.36 -10.14 -8.38
CA VAL A 88 0.26 -10.25 -9.70
C VAL A 88 -0.72 -10.87 -10.66
N LEU A 89 -0.79 -10.33 -11.89
CA LEU A 89 -1.45 -10.97 -13.02
C LEU A 89 -0.39 -11.36 -14.07
N SER A 90 -0.25 -12.66 -14.28
CA SER A 90 0.64 -13.22 -15.30
C SER A 90 0.07 -13.00 -16.70
N GLN A 91 0.92 -13.02 -17.74
CA GLN A 91 0.48 -12.86 -19.14
C GLN A 91 -0.51 -13.94 -19.58
N ASP A 92 -0.46 -15.12 -18.98
CA ASP A 92 -1.37 -16.25 -19.23
C ASP A 92 -2.68 -16.17 -18.41
N GLY A 93 -2.93 -15.04 -17.74
CA GLY A 93 -4.16 -14.80 -16.97
C GLY A 93 -4.15 -15.35 -15.54
N ARG A 94 -3.05 -15.96 -15.09
CA ARG A 94 -2.96 -16.45 -13.70
C ARG A 94 -2.79 -15.32 -12.69
N VAL A 95 -3.64 -15.32 -11.68
CA VAL A 95 -3.56 -14.43 -10.51
C VAL A 95 -2.68 -15.06 -9.44
N GLY A 96 -1.81 -14.28 -8.81
CA GLY A 96 -0.94 -14.75 -7.73
C GLY A 96 -0.73 -13.70 -6.64
N VAL A 97 -0.33 -14.16 -5.45
CA VAL A 97 -0.05 -13.31 -4.29
C VAL A 97 1.11 -12.36 -4.59
N GLY A 98 0.88 -11.06 -4.40
CA GLY A 98 1.92 -10.03 -4.41
C GLY A 98 2.37 -9.65 -3.00
N PRO A 99 3.44 -8.86 -2.84
CA PRO A 99 3.85 -8.35 -1.53
C PRO A 99 2.79 -7.44 -0.89
N LEU A 100 2.80 -7.35 0.44
CA LEU A 100 2.12 -6.29 1.19
C LEU A 100 3.13 -5.20 1.49
N PHE A 101 2.86 -3.95 1.09
CA PHE A 101 3.69 -2.81 1.42
C PHE A 101 3.04 -2.01 2.54
N ILE A 102 3.83 -1.60 3.53
CA ILE A 102 3.37 -0.92 4.74
C ILE A 102 4.25 0.32 4.94
N MET A 103 3.63 1.44 5.27
CA MET A 103 4.31 2.62 5.77
C MET A 103 3.62 3.13 7.03
N GLU A 104 4.40 3.48 8.05
CA GLU A 104 3.93 3.98 9.34
C GLU A 104 4.60 5.31 9.67
N LYS A 105 3.79 6.30 10.03
CA LYS A 105 4.22 7.62 10.48
C LYS A 105 4.54 7.58 11.96
N HIS A 106 5.76 7.92 12.33
CA HIS A 106 6.20 7.98 13.72
C HIS A 106 6.06 9.39 14.31
N ALA A 107 6.37 9.50 15.60
CA ALA A 107 6.42 10.80 16.27
C ALA A 107 7.47 11.72 15.60
N PRO A 108 7.25 13.05 15.61
CA PRO A 108 8.16 14.00 15.01
C PRO A 108 9.63 13.82 15.45
N GLY A 109 10.54 13.72 14.48
CA GLY A 109 11.98 13.54 14.70
C GLY A 109 12.44 12.10 14.96
N SER A 110 11.58 11.10 14.82
CA SER A 110 11.97 9.68 14.90
C SER A 110 12.83 9.27 13.71
N PHE A 111 12.48 9.73 12.51
CA PHE A 111 13.20 9.47 11.26
C PHE A 111 13.19 10.74 10.38
N PRO A 112 13.86 11.82 10.80
CA PRO A 112 13.73 13.13 10.15
C PRO A 112 14.10 13.11 8.65
N GLU A 113 15.04 12.26 8.25
CA GLU A 113 15.45 12.06 6.86
C GLU A 113 14.39 11.39 5.96
N ARG A 114 13.33 10.86 6.58
CA ARG A 114 12.19 10.21 5.91
C ARG A 114 10.86 10.86 6.29
N ARG A 115 10.89 12.09 6.82
CA ARG A 115 9.70 12.75 7.41
C ARG A 115 8.97 11.83 8.40
N ASP A 116 9.74 11.14 9.24
CA ASP A 116 9.23 10.23 10.28
C ASP A 116 8.49 8.98 9.77
N TRP A 117 8.60 8.68 8.47
CA TRP A 117 8.08 7.43 7.93
C TRP A 117 9.05 6.26 8.13
N SER A 118 8.46 5.11 8.46
CA SER A 118 9.12 3.80 8.42
C SER A 118 8.37 2.87 7.47
N TYR A 119 9.09 1.95 6.86
CA TYR A 119 8.55 1.06 5.82
C TYR A 119 8.68 -0.41 6.21
N ALA A 120 7.77 -1.25 5.75
CA ALA A 120 7.92 -2.70 5.83
C ALA A 120 7.32 -3.36 4.58
N MET A 121 7.83 -4.54 4.24
CA MET A 121 7.29 -5.35 3.17
C MET A 121 7.16 -6.80 3.61
N ILE A 122 5.95 -7.36 3.44
CA ILE A 122 5.70 -8.79 3.61
C ILE A 122 5.68 -9.43 2.23
N LEU A 123 6.59 -10.38 1.99
CA LEU A 123 6.70 -11.10 0.73
C LEU A 123 5.55 -12.12 0.55
N PRO A 124 5.30 -12.62 -0.68
CA PRO A 124 4.23 -13.58 -0.94
C PRO A 124 4.30 -14.89 -0.14
N ASN A 125 5.48 -15.26 0.37
CA ASN A 125 5.66 -16.43 1.22
C ASN A 125 5.47 -16.12 2.73
N GLY A 126 5.19 -14.86 3.08
CA GLY A 126 5.07 -14.38 4.46
C GLY A 126 6.37 -13.91 5.09
N ALA A 127 7.52 -14.02 4.41
CA ALA A 127 8.77 -13.51 4.94
C ALA A 127 8.76 -11.98 4.96
N LEU A 128 9.42 -11.40 5.96
CA LEU A 128 9.70 -9.95 5.97
C LEU A 128 10.92 -9.68 5.10
N GLN A 129 10.84 -8.62 4.31
CA GLN A 129 12.01 -8.09 3.62
C GLN A 129 13.04 -7.57 4.63
N ASP A 130 14.32 -7.57 4.22
CA ASP A 130 15.39 -6.95 5.01
C ASP A 130 15.05 -5.50 5.36
N GLN A 131 15.18 -5.16 6.64
CA GLN A 131 14.71 -3.89 7.19
C GLN A 131 15.53 -2.71 6.69
N ALA A 132 16.86 -2.83 6.64
CA ALA A 132 17.70 -1.72 6.18
C ALA A 132 17.48 -1.45 4.68
N ALA A 133 17.44 -2.52 3.88
CA ALA A 133 17.20 -2.42 2.45
C ALA A 133 15.81 -1.85 2.13
N ILE A 134 14.76 -2.26 2.87
CA ILE A 134 13.41 -1.74 2.60
C ILE A 134 13.24 -0.29 3.02
N GLN A 135 13.87 0.16 4.12
CA GLN A 135 13.84 1.57 4.51
C GLN A 135 14.41 2.45 3.40
N GLN A 136 15.58 2.07 2.86
CA GLN A 136 16.24 2.84 1.82
C GLN A 136 15.43 2.82 0.52
N PHE A 137 15.07 1.63 0.03
CA PHE A 137 14.38 1.48 -1.25
C PHE A 137 13.05 2.26 -1.29
N CYS A 138 12.24 2.16 -0.23
CA CYS A 138 10.98 2.88 -0.18
C CYS A 138 11.18 4.39 -0.05
N ASN A 139 12.12 4.84 0.80
CA ASN A 139 12.38 6.26 0.99
C ASN A 139 12.90 6.95 -0.27
N ASP A 140 13.84 6.33 -0.98
CA ASP A 140 14.44 6.89 -2.20
C ASP A 140 13.39 7.17 -3.28
N CYS A 141 12.28 6.42 -3.29
CA CYS A 141 11.14 6.68 -4.14
C CYS A 141 10.20 7.73 -3.52
N HIS A 142 9.78 7.55 -2.26
CA HIS A 142 8.79 8.39 -1.61
C HIS A 142 9.21 9.85 -1.41
N ILE A 143 10.51 10.12 -1.23
CA ILE A 143 11.04 11.48 -1.10
C ILE A 143 10.83 12.32 -2.37
N ILE A 144 10.54 11.69 -3.51
CA ILE A 144 10.27 12.39 -4.79
C ILE A 144 8.91 13.09 -4.75
N ALA A 145 7.93 12.60 -3.98
CA ALA A 145 6.69 13.33 -3.74
C ALA A 145 6.96 14.66 -3.01
N GLY A 146 8.00 14.67 -2.17
CA GLY A 146 8.50 15.87 -1.54
C GLY A 146 7.69 16.31 -0.32
N ASP A 147 8.08 17.47 0.18
CA ASP A 147 7.62 17.99 1.47
C ASP A 147 6.16 18.44 1.48
N GLU A 148 5.64 18.86 0.32
CA GLU A 148 4.25 19.35 0.18
C GLU A 148 3.23 18.23 0.40
N ASP A 149 3.58 17.01 -0.01
CA ASP A 149 2.73 15.81 0.11
C ASP A 149 3.15 14.90 1.28
N ASP A 150 4.00 15.36 2.20
CA ASP A 150 4.52 14.55 3.31
C ASP A 150 5.18 13.22 2.87
N ASN A 151 5.89 13.23 1.75
CA ASN A 151 6.41 12.04 1.07
C ASN A 151 5.33 10.99 0.69
N MET A 152 4.05 11.37 0.65
CA MET A 152 2.97 10.48 0.25
C MET A 152 2.82 10.47 -1.26
N MET A 153 2.73 9.27 -1.83
CA MET A 153 2.34 9.08 -3.22
C MET A 153 0.91 8.55 -3.26
N PHE A 154 -0.03 9.44 -3.58
CA PHE A 154 -1.46 9.14 -3.68
C PHE A 154 -1.77 8.28 -4.91
N LEU A 155 -2.88 7.54 -4.82
CA LEU A 155 -3.36 6.71 -5.93
C LEU A 155 -3.95 7.59 -7.07
N PRO A 156 -4.00 7.08 -8.31
CA PRO A 156 -4.53 7.85 -9.44
C PRO A 156 -6.01 8.19 -9.26
N ASP A 157 -6.40 9.38 -9.75
CA ASP A 157 -7.72 9.98 -9.54
C ASP A 157 -8.89 9.08 -9.91
N GLU A 158 -8.77 8.33 -11.01
CA GLU A 158 -9.82 7.44 -11.50
C GLU A 158 -10.14 6.26 -10.56
N TYR A 159 -9.25 5.97 -9.60
CA TYR A 159 -9.43 4.93 -8.59
C TYR A 159 -9.80 5.47 -7.21
N ARG A 160 -9.84 6.80 -7.03
CA ARG A 160 -10.14 7.42 -5.74
C ARG A 160 -11.59 7.16 -5.33
N VAL A 161 -11.81 6.81 -4.07
CA VAL A 161 -13.14 6.93 -3.45
C VAL A 161 -13.52 8.41 -3.41
N GLY A 162 -14.81 8.75 -3.54
CA GLY A 162 -15.24 10.15 -3.47
C GLY A 162 -14.82 10.79 -2.14
N VAL A 163 -14.32 12.03 -2.21
CA VAL A 163 -13.91 12.85 -1.05
C VAL A 163 -15.00 12.88 0.02
N HIS A 164 -14.59 12.74 1.29
CA HIS A 164 -15.46 12.87 2.46
C HIS A 164 -15.36 14.25 3.08
#